data_AF-A0A9P4HLM6-F1
#
_entry.id   AF-A0A9P4HLM6-F1
#
_cell.length_a   1.000
_cell.length_b   1.000
_cell.length_c   1.000
_cell.angle_alpha   90.00
_cell.angle_beta   90.00
_cell.angle_gamma   90.00
#
_symmetry.space_group_name_H-M   'P 1'
#
loop_
_entity.id
_entity.type
_entity.pdbx_description
1 polymer ?
#
loop_
_entity_poly.entity_id
_entity_poly.type
_entity_poly.pdbx_seq_one_letter_code
_entity_poly.pdbx_strand_id
1 'polypeptide(L)'
;VHKLLLRHHSEYFRNASRGPWKEAQGAVIRLQDIDEDADIELNIFVHWLYTEQLPAVDNPKCDEILKNSGSECDLLSKLKAYILADRLAIPAFRRAIKNSFVDGVDNSEQFW
;
A
#
# COMPACT_ATOMS: atom_id res chain seq x y z
N VAL A 1 1.23 9.19 -9.56
CA VAL A 1 0.41 7.96 -9.65
C VAL A 1 -0.61 8.09 -10.79
N HIS A 2 -0.79 7.06 -11.61
CA HIS A 2 -1.72 7.13 -12.75
C HIS A 2 -3.18 6.86 -12.36
N LYS A 3 -4.07 7.76 -12.77
CA LYS A 3 -5.53 7.70 -12.51
C LYS A 3 -6.18 6.40 -13.02
N LEU A 4 -5.70 5.86 -14.15
CA LEU A 4 -6.22 4.62 -14.71
C LEU A 4 -5.96 3.42 -13.79
N LEU A 5 -4.73 3.29 -13.27
CA LEU A 5 -4.36 2.24 -12.32
C LEU A 5 -5.16 2.36 -11.02
N LEU A 6 -5.28 3.59 -10.48
CA LEU A 6 -6.07 3.82 -9.28
C LEU A 6 -7.53 3.38 -9.45
N ARG A 7 -8.17 3.74 -10.56
CA ARG A 7 -9.55 3.33 -10.86
C ARG A 7 -9.70 1.82 -11.11
N HIS A 8 -8.66 1.18 -11.62
CA HIS A 8 -8.66 -0.25 -11.90
C HIS A 8 -8.67 -1.06 -10.60
N HIS A 9 -7.83 -0.69 -9.64
CA HIS A 9 -7.67 -1.45 -8.39
C HIS A 9 -8.56 -0.99 -7.24
N SER A 10 -9.16 0.21 -7.31
CA SER A 10 -9.95 0.79 -6.22
C SER A 10 -11.32 1.28 -6.69
N GLU A 11 -12.37 0.74 -6.08
CA GLU A 11 -13.73 1.25 -6.29
C GLU A 11 -13.91 2.66 -5.73
N TYR A 12 -13.20 2.98 -4.64
CA TYR A 12 -13.16 4.31 -4.06
C TYR A 12 -12.66 5.32 -5.09
N PHE A 13 -11.51 5.10 -5.72
CA PHE A 13 -10.99 6.01 -6.74
C PHE A 13 -11.85 6.02 -8.01
N ARG A 14 -12.49 4.90 -8.36
CA ARG A 14 -13.45 4.85 -9.47
C ARG A 14 -14.66 5.76 -9.22
N ASN A 15 -15.17 5.78 -8.00
CA ASN A 15 -16.34 6.59 -7.63
C ASN A 15 -15.96 8.06 -7.35
N ALA A 16 -14.88 8.31 -6.60
CA ALA A 16 -14.38 9.64 -6.27
C ALA A 16 -13.98 10.47 -7.51
N SER A 17 -13.71 9.78 -8.63
CA SER A 17 -13.33 10.43 -9.89
C SER A 17 -14.47 10.47 -10.93
N ARG A 18 -15.70 10.13 -10.55
CA ARG A 18 -16.92 10.24 -11.36
C ARG A 18 -17.85 11.30 -10.75
N GLY A 19 -18.45 12.12 -11.59
CA GLY A 19 -19.47 13.10 -11.18
C GLY A 19 -18.93 14.52 -10.91
N PRO A 20 -19.77 15.41 -10.35
CA PRO A 20 -19.47 16.84 -10.16
C PRO A 20 -18.59 17.14 -8.94
N TRP A 21 -18.02 16.11 -8.31
CA TRP A 21 -17.21 16.23 -7.11
C TRP A 21 -15.88 16.93 -7.39
N LYS A 22 -15.39 17.73 -6.44
CA LYS A 22 -14.18 18.56 -6.60
C LYS A 22 -12.94 17.72 -6.91
N GLU A 23 -12.90 16.47 -6.43
CA GLU A 23 -11.85 15.48 -6.65
C GLU A 23 -11.77 15.04 -8.12
N ALA A 24 -12.91 14.98 -8.82
CA ALA A 24 -12.98 14.62 -10.23
C ALA A 24 -12.41 15.73 -11.13
N GLN A 25 -12.57 16.99 -10.72
CA GLN A 25 -12.11 18.19 -11.45
C GLN A 25 -10.68 18.61 -11.08
N GLY A 26 -10.31 18.48 -9.80
CA GLY A 26 -9.01 18.93 -9.28
C GLY A 26 -7.88 17.90 -9.40
N ALA A 27 -8.19 16.64 -9.74
CA ALA A 27 -7.22 15.53 -9.82
C ALA A 27 -6.37 15.29 -8.54
N VAL A 28 -6.76 15.91 -7.43
CA VAL A 28 -6.12 15.79 -6.12
C VAL A 28 -7.13 15.20 -5.15
N ILE A 29 -6.77 14.08 -4.52
CA ILE A 29 -7.55 13.47 -3.44
C ILE A 29 -6.72 13.63 -2.18
N ARG A 30 -7.22 14.42 -1.23
CA ARG A 30 -6.57 14.62 0.06
C ARG A 30 -7.02 13.53 1.01
N LEU A 31 -6.06 12.74 1.48
CA LEU A 31 -6.30 11.73 2.51
C LEU A 31 -6.02 12.40 3.86
N GLN A 32 -7.06 12.89 4.53
CA GLN A 32 -6.93 13.74 5.74
C GLN A 32 -6.52 12.99 7.00
N ASP A 33 -6.68 11.66 7.03
CA ASP A 33 -6.39 10.84 8.22
C ASP A 33 -5.24 9.86 7.96
N ILE A 34 -4.21 10.30 7.25
CA ILE A 34 -2.93 9.58 7.24
C ILE A 34 -1.95 10.50 7.94
N ASP A 35 -1.18 9.96 8.90
CA ASP A 35 -0.22 10.73 9.69
C ASP A 35 0.69 11.56 8.79
N GLU A 36 1.19 12.70 9.27
CA GLU A 36 2.12 13.53 8.50
C GLU A 36 3.43 12.78 8.16
N ASP A 37 3.72 11.70 8.89
CA ASP A 37 4.84 10.76 8.67
C ASP A 37 4.45 9.52 7.83
N ALA A 38 3.26 9.50 7.22
CA ALA A 38 2.69 8.35 6.50
C ALA A 38 3.24 8.10 5.09
N ASP A 39 4.50 8.47 4.86
CA ASP A 39 5.13 8.27 3.56
C ASP A 39 5.30 6.77 3.23
N ILE A 40 5.50 5.93 4.24
CA ILE A 40 5.86 4.53 4.05
C ILE A 40 4.70 3.72 3.45
N GLU A 41 3.50 3.76 4.04
CA GLU A 41 2.34 3.03 3.53
C GLU A 41 1.92 3.50 2.13
N LEU A 42 2.07 4.80 1.84
CA LEU A 42 1.81 5.35 0.52
C LEU A 42 2.86 4.86 -0.48
N ASN A 43 4.14 4.84 -0.11
CA ASN A 43 5.21 4.35 -0.97
C ASN A 43 5.08 2.84 -1.25
N ILE A 44 4.73 2.03 -0.25
CA ILE A 44 4.43 0.60 -0.43
C ILE A 44 3.26 0.44 -1.39
N PHE A 45 2.18 1.20 -1.20
CA PHE A 45 1.03 1.16 -2.09
C PHE A 45 1.39 1.56 -3.52
N VAL A 46 2.14 2.65 -3.71
CA VAL A 46 2.55 3.11 -5.03
C VAL A 46 3.45 2.07 -5.70
N HIS A 47 4.42 1.51 -4.99
CA HIS A 47 5.25 0.44 -5.51
C HIS A 47 4.39 -0.72 -6.00
N TRP A 48 3.53 -1.26 -5.13
CA TRP A 48 2.63 -2.36 -5.47
C TRP A 48 1.69 -2.01 -6.62
N LEU A 49 1.20 -0.77 -6.72
CA LEU A 49 0.31 -0.35 -7.79
C LEU A 49 0.98 -0.40 -9.18
N TYR A 50 2.31 -0.26 -9.24
CA TYR A 50 3.06 -0.31 -10.49
C TYR A 50 3.69 -1.68 -10.77
N THR A 51 3.98 -2.48 -9.75
CA THR A 51 4.68 -3.77 -9.89
C THR A 51 3.79 -4.99 -9.61
N GLU A 52 2.62 -4.78 -8.99
CA GLU A 52 1.76 -5.80 -8.37
C GLU A 52 2.47 -6.66 -7.32
N GLN A 53 3.65 -6.23 -6.85
CA GLN A 53 4.48 -6.91 -5.87
C GLN A 53 4.67 -6.03 -4.65
N LEU A 54 4.76 -6.64 -3.46
CA LEU A 54 5.14 -5.90 -2.27
C LEU A 54 6.66 -5.68 -2.27
N PRO A 55 7.13 -4.52 -1.76
CA PRO A 55 8.56 -4.30 -1.58
C PRO A 55 9.11 -5.37 -0.63
N ALA A 56 10.04 -6.18 -1.13
CA ALA A 56 10.68 -7.25 -0.39
C ALA A 56 11.96 -6.72 0.28
N VAL A 57 12.21 -7.13 1.52
CA VAL A 57 13.31 -6.64 2.37
C VAL A 57 14.69 -7.00 1.79
N ASP A 58 14.76 -7.99 0.90
CA ASP A 58 15.97 -8.46 0.22
C ASP A 58 16.28 -7.74 -1.11
N ASN A 59 15.39 -6.84 -1.56
CA ASN A 59 15.60 -6.08 -2.79
C ASN A 59 16.23 -4.71 -2.47
N PRO A 60 17.42 -4.38 -3.02
CA PRO A 60 18.11 -3.12 -2.72
C PRO A 60 17.34 -1.87 -3.15
N LYS A 61 16.34 -2.00 -4.05
CA LYS A 61 15.41 -0.89 -4.37
C LYS A 61 14.38 -0.62 -3.29
N CYS A 62 14.16 -1.56 -2.38
CA CYS A 62 13.19 -1.46 -1.29
C CYS A 62 13.78 -0.78 -0.05
N ASP A 63 15.10 -0.80 0.15
CA ASP A 63 15.78 -0.04 1.22
C ASP A 63 15.52 1.48 1.11
N GLU A 64 15.37 2.00 -0.11
CA GLU A 64 14.99 3.39 -0.36
C GLU A 64 13.51 3.68 -0.10
N ILE A 65 12.64 2.66 -0.20
CA ILE A 65 11.20 2.75 0.06
C ILE A 65 10.92 2.62 1.55
N LEU A 66 11.70 1.78 2.23
CA LEU A 66 11.63 1.44 3.65
C LEU A 66 12.65 2.21 4.48
N LYS A 67 13.13 3.38 4.02
CA LYS A 67 14.18 4.20 4.67
C LYS A 67 14.11 4.12 6.20
N ASN A 68 15.16 3.60 6.83
CA ASN A 68 15.34 3.46 8.29
C ASN A 68 14.40 2.52 9.05
N SER A 69 13.63 1.68 8.36
CA SER A 69 12.78 0.69 9.01
C SER A 69 13.65 -0.53 9.41
N GLY A 70 14.15 -0.55 10.66
CA GLY A 70 14.81 -1.73 11.23
C GLY A 70 13.89 -2.96 11.24
N SER A 71 14.40 -4.14 11.60
CA SER A 71 13.68 -5.44 11.53
C SER A 71 12.27 -5.47 12.15
N GLU A 72 11.95 -4.62 13.13
CA GLU A 72 10.62 -4.51 13.75
C GLU A 72 9.63 -3.65 12.96
N CYS A 73 10.13 -2.89 11.97
CA CYS A 73 9.39 -1.91 11.20
C CYS A 73 8.74 -2.49 9.93
N ASP A 74 8.98 -3.77 9.62
CA ASP A 74 8.29 -4.52 8.55
C ASP A 74 6.80 -4.77 8.89
N LEU A 75 6.50 -5.23 10.11
CA LEU A 75 5.12 -5.57 10.51
C LEU A 75 4.22 -4.33 10.64
N LEU A 76 4.73 -3.26 11.25
CA LEU A 76 3.98 -2.02 11.44
C LEU A 76 3.70 -1.34 10.09
N SER A 77 4.68 -1.32 9.18
CA SER A 77 4.51 -0.76 7.83
C SER A 77 3.51 -1.57 7.00
N LYS A 78 3.57 -2.91 7.08
CA LYS A 78 2.56 -3.80 6.47
C LYS A 78 1.16 -3.59 7.04
N LEU A 79 1.04 -3.40 8.36
CA LEU A 79 -0.24 -3.13 9.02
C LEU A 79 -0.82 -1.77 8.60
N LYS A 80 0.00 -0.71 8.55
CA LYS A 80 -0.40 0.61 8.04
C LYS A 80 -0.84 0.52 6.57
N ALA A 81 -0.08 -0.18 5.74
CA ALA A 81 -0.44 -0.44 4.35
C ALA A 81 -1.77 -1.23 4.23
N TYR A 82 -2.03 -2.16 5.14
CA TYR A 82 -3.29 -2.92 5.20
C TYR A 82 -4.48 -2.02 5.54
N ILE A 83 -4.33 -1.14 6.53
CA ILE A 83 -5.35 -0.15 6.92
C ILE A 83 -5.63 0.79 5.73
N LEU A 84 -4.56 1.25 5.05
CA LEU A 84 -4.68 2.06 3.85
C LEU A 84 -5.43 1.33 2.73
N ALA A 85 -5.12 0.05 2.49
CA ALA A 85 -5.77 -0.79 1.48
C ALA A 85 -7.28 -0.92 1.74
N ASP A 86 -7.67 -1.13 2.98
CA ASP A 86 -9.07 -1.27 3.38
C ASP A 86 -9.82 0.05 3.21
N ARG A 87 -9.22 1.16 3.68
CA ARG A 87 -9.77 2.51 3.54
C ARG A 87 -9.99 2.92 2.08
N LEU A 88 -9.02 2.62 1.22
CA LEU A 88 -9.09 2.93 -0.21
C LEU A 88 -9.87 1.88 -1.00
N ALA A 89 -10.49 0.89 -0.34
CA ALA A 89 -11.23 -0.20 -0.97
C ALA A 89 -10.43 -0.87 -2.10
N ILE A 90 -9.24 -1.39 -1.77
CA ILE A 90 -8.30 -2.05 -2.69
C ILE A 90 -8.11 -3.52 -2.29
N PRO A 91 -9.05 -4.42 -2.65
CA PRO A 91 -9.04 -5.80 -2.19
C PRO A 91 -7.80 -6.59 -2.62
N ALA A 92 -7.28 -6.31 -3.82
CA ALA A 92 -6.09 -6.97 -4.35
C ALA A 92 -4.84 -6.66 -3.53
N PHE A 93 -4.66 -5.40 -3.13
CA PHE A 93 -3.54 -4.98 -2.28
C PHE A 93 -3.66 -5.56 -0.87
N ARG A 94 -4.86 -5.51 -0.28
CA ARG A 94 -5.14 -6.13 1.02
C ARG A 94 -4.81 -7.62 1.03
N ARG A 95 -5.12 -8.34 -0.06
CA ARG A 95 -4.78 -9.76 -0.22
C ARG A 95 -3.28 -9.98 -0.35
N ALA A 96 -2.57 -9.17 -1.12
CA ALA A 96 -1.12 -9.27 -1.25
C ALA A 96 -0.43 -9.13 0.11
N ILE A 97 -0.84 -8.15 0.92
CA ILE A 97 -0.30 -7.97 2.28
C ILE A 97 -0.63 -9.16 3.17
N LYS A 98 -1.88 -9.65 3.14
CA LYS A 98 -2.29 -10.84 3.91
C LYS A 98 -1.42 -12.06 3.58
N ASN A 99 -1.16 -12.31 2.31
CA ASN A 99 -0.33 -13.44 1.89
C ASN A 99 1.11 -13.29 2.42
N SER A 100 1.68 -12.08 2.38
CA SER A 100 3.02 -11.84 2.95
C SER A 100 3.13 -12.10 4.45
N PHE A 101 2.04 -11.95 5.22
CA PHE A 101 2.01 -12.34 6.63
C PHE A 101 2.03 -13.86 6.80
N VAL A 102 1.29 -14.59 5.96
CA VAL A 102 1.23 -16.07 6.01
C VAL A 102 2.57 -16.67 5.60
N ASP A 103 3.16 -16.17 4.51
CA ASP A 103 4.46 -16.65 3.99
C ASP A 103 5.61 -16.37 4.97
N GLY A 104 5.52 -15.29 5.75
CA GLY A 104 6.48 -14.98 6.82
C GLY A 104 6.39 -15.91 8.02
N VAL A 105 5.18 -16.41 8.34
CA VAL A 105 4.96 -17.36 9.44
C VAL A 105 5.45 -18.76 9.04
N ASP A 106 5.17 -19.21 7.81
CA ASP A 106 5.58 -20.53 7.30
C ASP A 106 7.12 -20.67 7.25
N ASN A 107 7.84 -19.61 6.90
CA ASN A 107 9.30 -19.59 6.94
C ASN A 107 9.89 -19.57 8.37
N SER A 108 9.13 -19.20 9.39
CA SER A 108 9.59 -19.19 10.79
C SER A 108 9.43 -20.54 11.49
N GLU A 109 8.60 -21.43 10.95
CA GLU A 109 8.39 -22.80 11.47
C GLU A 109 9.41 -23.82 10.95
N GLN A 110 10.22 -23.48 9.93
CA GLN A 110 11.26 -24.36 9.38
C GLN A 110 12.62 -24.29 10.11
N PHE A 111 12.73 -23.52 11.19
CA PHE A 111 13.98 -23.33 11.95
C PHE A 111 13.98 -23.93 13.36
N TRP A 112 13.10 -24.90 13.66
CA TRP A 112 13.11 -25.69 14.90
C TRP A 112 13.09 -27.19 14.64
#